data_AF-A0A1M6P978-F1
#
_entry.id   AF-A0A1M6P978-F1
#
_cell.length_a   1.000
_cell.length_b   1.000
_cell.length_c   1.000
_cell.angle_alpha   90.00
_cell.angle_beta   90.00
_cell.angle_gamma   90.00
#
_symmetry.space_group_name_H-M   'P 1'
#
loop_
_entity.id
_entity.type
_entity.pdbx_description
1 polymer ?
#
loop_
_entity_poly.entity_id
_entity_poly.type
_entity_poly.pdbx_seq_one_letter_code
_entity_poly.pdbx_strand_id
1 'polypeptide(L)'
;MKKVVLIFAFIVSNIIFAQNDKNFVDALVTQKMAELEMQANPLYFCKMDYCEGAIQSFILPEGERCTSSSTYYAVYVFWKEGEIMKFQKFDNCGSFMPFPISFDRNMKKILTDKQTLKSEKLKPYNKTSNDLEQNCFIDYKFVISGEKFEKSFKESDLDRNAKDKTSKYNNALHLIKIDSEISEQLKVFEKNGKFIREKKK
;
A
#
# COMPACT_ATOMS: atom_id res chain seq x y z
N MET A 1 33.44 -17.28 -37.23
CA MET A 1 33.13 -16.07 -36.44
C MET A 1 31.67 -15.60 -36.53
N LYS A 2 31.01 -15.63 -37.71
CA LYS A 2 29.60 -15.18 -37.85
C LYS A 2 28.55 -15.99 -37.04
N LYS A 3 28.81 -17.26 -36.75
CA LYS A 3 27.87 -18.12 -35.97
C LYS A 3 27.89 -17.88 -34.46
N VAL A 4 28.97 -17.30 -33.92
CA VAL A 4 29.10 -17.02 -32.47
C VAL A 4 28.39 -15.71 -32.10
N VAL A 5 28.38 -14.74 -33.02
CA VAL A 5 27.67 -13.45 -32.84
C VAL A 5 26.15 -13.63 -32.76
N LEU A 6 25.60 -14.60 -33.50
CA LEU A 6 24.17 -14.94 -33.47
C LEU A 6 23.71 -15.55 -32.13
N ILE A 7 24.58 -16.29 -31.45
CA ILE A 7 24.26 -16.90 -30.15
C ILE A 7 24.23 -15.83 -29.04
N PHE A 8 25.14 -14.86 -29.07
CA PHE A 8 25.12 -13.74 -28.12
C PHE A 8 23.89 -12.84 -28.30
N ALA A 9 23.43 -12.60 -29.52
CA ALA A 9 22.20 -11.83 -29.77
C ALA A 9 20.94 -12.50 -29.22
N PHE A 10 20.87 -13.84 -29.23
CA PHE A 10 19.74 -14.59 -28.67
C PHE A 10 19.72 -14.59 -27.14
N ILE A 11 20.89 -14.62 -26.48
CA ILE A 11 20.97 -14.66 -25.01
C ILE A 11 20.56 -13.32 -24.37
N VAL A 12 20.83 -12.19 -25.03
CA VAL A 12 20.47 -10.85 -24.49
C VAL A 12 18.96 -10.55 -24.66
N SER A 13 18.28 -11.19 -25.61
CA SER A 13 16.85 -10.93 -25.87
C SER A 13 15.85 -11.62 -24.91
N ASN A 14 16.31 -12.56 -24.08
CA ASN A 14 15.41 -13.37 -23.24
C ASN A 14 15.39 -12.99 -21.75
N ILE A 15 16.01 -11.87 -21.38
CA ILE A 15 16.06 -11.43 -19.98
C ILE A 15 15.48 -10.01 -19.87
N ILE A 16 14.21 -9.86 -20.23
CA ILE A 16 13.43 -8.68 -19.84
C ILE A 16 12.89 -8.97 -18.45
N PHE A 17 13.71 -8.74 -17.42
CA PHE A 17 13.18 -8.65 -16.06
C PHE A 17 12.34 -7.37 -16.01
N ALA A 18 11.02 -7.49 -15.85
CA ALA A 18 10.18 -6.35 -15.53
C ALA A 18 10.52 -5.88 -14.11
N GLN A 19 11.50 -4.99 -14.00
CA GLN A 19 11.83 -4.29 -12.76
C GLN A 19 10.96 -3.04 -12.67
N ASN A 20 9.76 -3.22 -12.12
CA ASN A 20 8.82 -2.13 -11.97
C ASN A 20 9.14 -1.32 -10.71
N ASP A 21 9.10 0.00 -10.85
CA ASP A 21 9.37 0.96 -9.80
C ASP A 21 8.07 1.49 -9.17
N LYS A 22 8.20 2.49 -8.29
CA LYS A 22 7.05 3.18 -7.69
C LYS A 22 6.12 3.79 -8.73
N ASN A 23 6.67 4.37 -9.82
CA ASN A 23 5.88 5.05 -10.85
C ASN A 23 4.95 4.09 -11.59
N PHE A 24 5.39 2.85 -11.83
CA PHE A 24 4.54 1.81 -12.38
C PHE A 24 3.29 1.57 -11.52
N VAL A 25 3.47 1.44 -10.20
CA VAL A 25 2.34 1.24 -9.27
C VAL A 25 1.45 2.48 -9.21
N ASP A 26 2.04 3.68 -9.15
CA ASP A 26 1.31 4.95 -9.14
C ASP A 26 0.42 5.10 -10.38
N ALA A 27 0.88 4.64 -11.55
CA ALA A 27 0.08 4.66 -12.78
C ALA A 27 -1.16 3.74 -12.67
N LEU A 28 -0.98 2.51 -12.18
CA LEU A 28 -2.10 1.57 -11.94
C LEU A 28 -3.11 2.13 -10.95
N VAL A 29 -2.63 2.70 -9.84
CA VAL A 29 -3.46 3.29 -8.79
C VAL A 29 -4.18 4.53 -9.31
N THR A 30 -3.51 5.37 -10.11
CA THR A 30 -4.11 6.57 -10.70
C THR A 30 -5.25 6.21 -11.64
N GLN A 31 -5.06 5.19 -12.49
CA GLN A 31 -6.14 4.66 -13.32
C GLN A 31 -7.31 4.21 -12.45
N LYS A 32 -7.04 3.47 -11.37
CA LYS A 32 -8.09 3.02 -10.46
C LYS A 32 -8.83 4.18 -9.79
N MET A 33 -8.11 5.19 -9.33
CA MET A 33 -8.71 6.39 -8.74
C MET A 33 -9.58 7.13 -9.75
N ALA A 34 -9.15 7.27 -11.00
CA ALA A 34 -9.94 7.92 -12.04
C ALA A 34 -11.28 7.18 -12.29
N GLU A 35 -11.28 5.85 -12.29
CA GLU A 35 -12.52 5.05 -12.35
C GLU A 35 -13.47 5.34 -11.17
N LEU A 36 -12.91 5.47 -9.95
CA LEU A 36 -13.70 5.74 -8.75
C LEU A 36 -14.24 7.18 -8.72
N GLU A 37 -13.49 8.15 -9.24
CA GLU A 37 -13.92 9.55 -9.32
C GLU A 37 -15.10 9.76 -10.28
N MET A 38 -15.37 8.82 -11.19
CA MET A 38 -16.57 8.84 -12.05
C MET A 38 -17.87 8.48 -11.30
N GLN A 39 -17.79 7.99 -10.06
CA GLN A 39 -18.97 7.60 -9.26
C GLN A 39 -19.67 8.82 -8.64
N ALA A 40 -20.99 8.73 -8.45
CA ALA A 40 -21.73 9.74 -7.69
C ALA A 40 -21.36 9.67 -6.20
N ASN A 41 -20.73 10.72 -5.68
CA ASN A 41 -20.21 10.83 -4.30
C ASN A 41 -19.14 9.77 -3.95
N PRO A 42 -17.94 9.85 -4.55
CA PRO A 42 -16.90 8.86 -4.31
C PRO A 42 -16.48 8.90 -2.83
N LEU A 43 -16.44 7.70 -2.23
CA LEU A 43 -15.81 7.46 -0.94
C LEU A 43 -14.75 6.40 -1.15
N TYR A 44 -13.49 6.81 -1.10
CA TYR A 44 -12.36 5.91 -1.16
C TYR A 44 -11.18 6.46 -0.38
N PHE A 45 -10.29 5.56 0.01
CA PHE A 45 -9.01 5.93 0.58
C PHE A 45 -7.96 4.89 0.20
N CYS A 46 -6.70 5.31 0.23
CA CYS A 46 -5.58 4.47 -0.11
C CYS A 46 -4.59 4.47 1.04
N LYS A 47 -4.07 3.28 1.38
CA LYS A 47 -2.89 3.09 2.23
C LYS A 47 -1.72 2.70 1.33
N MET A 48 -0.57 3.32 1.55
CA MET A 48 0.63 3.15 0.73
C MET A 48 1.78 2.80 1.67
N ASP A 49 2.38 1.63 1.47
CA ASP A 49 3.44 1.09 2.32
C ASP A 49 4.73 0.94 1.53
N TYR A 50 5.83 1.47 2.05
CA TYR A 50 7.16 1.25 1.50
C TYR A 50 8.26 1.42 2.54
N CYS A 51 9.37 0.71 2.33
CA CYS A 51 10.60 0.90 3.08
C CYS A 51 11.73 1.21 2.10
N GLU A 52 12.44 2.33 2.31
CA GLU A 52 13.50 2.75 1.39
C GLU A 52 14.54 1.63 1.19
N GLY A 53 14.80 1.27 -0.07
CA GLY A 53 15.76 0.24 -0.44
C GLY A 53 15.31 -1.20 -0.18
N ALA A 54 14.08 -1.44 0.28
CA ALA A 54 13.56 -2.80 0.43
C ALA A 54 13.20 -3.38 -0.94
N ILE A 55 14.04 -4.25 -1.50
CA ILE A 55 13.71 -4.96 -2.74
C ILE A 55 12.99 -6.27 -2.42
N GLN A 56 11.87 -6.53 -3.09
CA GLN A 56 11.15 -7.82 -3.01
C GLN A 56 11.08 -8.50 -4.37
N SER A 57 11.10 -9.85 -4.34
CA SER A 57 10.98 -10.70 -5.51
C SER A 57 9.88 -11.74 -5.32
N PHE A 58 9.06 -11.93 -6.35
CA PHE A 58 7.94 -12.86 -6.36
C PHE A 58 7.99 -13.76 -7.58
N ILE A 59 7.45 -14.96 -7.45
CA ILE A 59 7.12 -15.83 -8.57
C ILE A 59 5.63 -15.64 -8.86
N LEU A 60 5.31 -15.20 -10.07
CA LEU A 60 3.94 -14.98 -10.53
C LEU A 60 3.25 -16.34 -10.83
N PRO A 61 1.90 -16.39 -10.87
CA PRO A 61 1.17 -17.62 -11.16
C PRO A 61 1.59 -18.31 -12.46
N GLU A 62 2.04 -17.55 -13.45
CA GLU A 62 2.53 -18.02 -14.75
C GLU A 62 4.00 -18.51 -14.71
N GLY A 63 4.65 -18.46 -13.55
CA GLY A 63 6.05 -18.86 -13.36
C GLY A 63 7.06 -17.74 -13.64
N GLU A 64 6.62 -16.58 -14.15
CA GLU A 64 7.47 -15.41 -14.34
C GLU A 64 8.00 -14.89 -13.00
N ARG A 65 9.27 -14.46 -12.97
CA ARG A 65 9.83 -13.74 -11.81
C ARG A 65 9.57 -12.25 -11.96
N CYS A 66 9.02 -11.62 -10.93
CA CYS A 66 8.91 -10.18 -10.82
C CYS A 66 9.70 -9.69 -9.60
N THR A 67 10.47 -8.62 -9.78
CA THR A 67 11.31 -8.03 -8.73
C THR A 67 11.14 -6.52 -8.76
N SER A 68 10.94 -5.87 -7.62
CA SER A 68 10.92 -4.41 -7.53
C SER A 68 12.30 -3.84 -7.88
N SER A 69 12.37 -2.72 -8.61
CA SER A 69 13.65 -2.15 -9.08
C SER A 69 14.54 -1.60 -7.95
N SER A 70 13.95 -0.93 -6.95
CA SER A 70 14.69 -0.24 -5.88
C SER A 70 14.00 -0.34 -4.53
N THR A 71 12.70 -0.10 -4.52
CA THR A 71 11.85 -0.16 -3.33
C THR A 71 10.55 -0.88 -3.70
N TYR A 72 10.22 -1.89 -2.92
CA TYR A 72 8.92 -2.52 -2.93
C TYR A 72 7.91 -1.54 -2.36
N TYR A 73 6.86 -1.32 -3.14
CA TYR A 73 5.81 -0.37 -2.88
C TYR A 73 4.47 -1.06 -3.07
N ALA A 74 3.70 -1.12 -1.98
CA ALA A 74 2.37 -1.71 -1.98
C ALA A 74 1.32 -0.62 -1.73
N VAL A 75 0.29 -0.60 -2.56
CA VAL A 75 -0.85 0.31 -2.42
C VAL A 75 -2.12 -0.49 -2.25
N TYR A 76 -2.90 -0.11 -1.25
CA TYR A 76 -4.15 -0.73 -0.84
C TYR A 76 -5.27 0.29 -1.04
N VAL A 77 -6.13 0.05 -2.01
CA VAL A 77 -7.24 0.94 -2.35
C VAL A 77 -8.53 0.37 -1.76
N PHE A 78 -9.25 1.19 -1.01
CA PHE A 78 -10.52 0.88 -0.37
C PHE A 78 -11.59 1.82 -0.89
N TRP A 79 -12.75 1.32 -1.32
CA TRP A 79 -13.83 2.17 -1.81
C TRP A 79 -15.21 1.61 -1.51
N LYS A 80 -16.19 2.51 -1.36
CA LYS A 80 -17.60 2.15 -1.25
C LYS A 80 -18.21 1.98 -2.64
N GLU A 81 -18.84 0.84 -2.89
CA GLU A 81 -19.64 0.58 -4.10
C GLU A 81 -21.01 0.06 -3.66
N GLY A 82 -22.05 0.89 -3.82
CA GLY A 82 -23.34 0.65 -3.16
C GLY A 82 -23.14 0.63 -1.64
N GLU A 83 -23.64 -0.39 -0.95
CA GLU A 83 -23.45 -0.55 0.51
C GLU A 83 -22.23 -1.41 0.88
N ILE A 84 -21.44 -1.84 -0.11
CA ILE A 84 -20.32 -2.75 0.07
C ILE A 84 -19.00 -1.97 0.03
N MET A 85 -18.14 -2.19 1.02
CA MET A 85 -16.76 -1.74 0.93
C MET A 85 -15.97 -2.77 0.13
N LYS A 86 -15.27 -2.33 -0.90
CA LYS A 86 -14.35 -3.14 -1.69
C LYS A 86 -12.92 -2.75 -1.40
N PHE A 87 -12.03 -3.67 -1.69
CA PHE A 87 -10.61 -3.55 -1.48
C PHE A 87 -9.87 -4.09 -2.71
N GLN A 88 -8.75 -3.46 -3.05
CA GLN A 88 -7.81 -3.94 -4.07
C GLN A 88 -6.37 -3.61 -3.68
N LYS A 89 -5.47 -4.58 -3.82
CA LYS A 89 -4.02 -4.41 -3.65
C LYS A 89 -3.37 -4.16 -5.00
N PHE A 90 -2.35 -3.32 -5.00
CA PHE A 90 -1.41 -3.08 -6.09
C PHE A 90 0.00 -3.17 -5.52
N ASP A 91 0.92 -3.74 -6.28
CA ASP A 91 2.34 -3.70 -5.97
C ASP A 91 3.17 -3.57 -7.25
N ASN A 92 4.50 -3.54 -7.12
CA ASN A 92 5.41 -3.49 -8.27
C ASN A 92 5.14 -4.62 -9.28
N CYS A 93 4.49 -5.71 -8.89
CA CYS A 93 4.20 -6.84 -9.76
C CYS A 93 2.79 -6.83 -10.35
N GLY A 94 2.02 -5.75 -10.14
CA GLY A 94 0.74 -5.51 -10.77
C GLY A 94 -0.43 -5.41 -9.79
N SER A 95 -1.63 -5.56 -10.32
CA SER A 95 -2.88 -5.51 -9.57
C SER A 95 -3.30 -6.90 -9.07
N PHE A 96 -4.02 -6.89 -7.96
CA PHE A 96 -4.74 -8.05 -7.44
C PHE A 96 -6.23 -7.90 -7.74
N MET A 97 -6.95 -9.03 -7.78
CA MET A 97 -8.39 -9.03 -7.95
C MET A 97 -9.05 -8.32 -6.76
N PRO A 98 -10.04 -7.44 -7.01
CA PRO A 98 -10.76 -6.78 -5.95
C PRO A 98 -11.71 -7.74 -5.25
N PHE A 99 -11.90 -7.57 -3.94
CA PHE A 99 -12.86 -8.38 -3.17
C PHE A 99 -13.59 -7.53 -2.12
N PRO A 100 -14.81 -7.94 -1.73
CA PRO A 100 -15.57 -7.24 -0.70
C PRO A 100 -14.93 -7.44 0.67
N ILE A 101 -14.96 -6.38 1.48
CA ILE A 101 -14.53 -6.40 2.87
C ILE A 101 -15.60 -5.74 3.75
N SER A 102 -15.50 -5.98 5.05
CA SER A 102 -16.33 -5.31 6.04
C SER A 102 -15.46 -4.69 7.11
N PHE A 103 -15.59 -3.38 7.29
CA PHE A 103 -15.13 -2.72 8.49
C PHE A 103 -16.15 -2.89 9.62
N ASP A 104 -15.63 -2.99 10.84
CA ASP A 104 -16.47 -2.99 12.02
C ASP A 104 -17.18 -1.62 12.19
N ARG A 105 -18.08 -1.53 13.18
CA ARG A 105 -18.84 -0.29 13.43
C ARG A 105 -17.94 0.87 13.84
N ASN A 106 -16.88 0.61 14.60
CA ASN A 106 -15.98 1.64 15.12
C ASN A 106 -15.20 2.25 13.96
N MET A 107 -14.62 1.42 13.09
CA MET A 107 -13.91 1.84 11.90
C MET A 107 -14.75 2.66 10.95
N LYS A 108 -16.00 2.24 10.70
CA LYS A 108 -16.95 3.04 9.91
C LYS A 108 -17.16 4.42 10.53
N LYS A 109 -17.32 4.49 11.85
CA LYS A 109 -17.47 5.76 12.58
C LYS A 109 -16.22 6.63 12.47
N ILE A 110 -15.03 6.06 12.60
CA ILE A 110 -13.78 6.81 12.48
C ILE A 110 -13.62 7.36 11.05
N LEU A 111 -13.87 6.56 10.02
CA LEU A 111 -13.79 7.01 8.62
C LEU A 111 -14.81 8.10 8.28
N THR A 112 -15.93 8.19 9.01
CA THR A 112 -16.89 9.30 8.86
C THR A 112 -16.45 10.59 9.58
N ASP A 113 -15.55 10.51 10.55
CA ASP A 113 -15.02 11.68 11.26
C ASP A 113 -13.84 12.32 10.52
N LYS A 114 -14.14 12.87 9.34
CA LYS A 114 -13.13 13.48 8.46
C LYS A 114 -12.36 14.62 9.11
N GLN A 115 -12.98 15.38 10.02
CA GLN A 115 -12.34 16.56 10.62
C GLN A 115 -11.27 16.15 11.63
N THR A 116 -11.55 15.12 12.43
CA THR A 116 -10.54 14.55 13.33
C THR A 116 -9.39 13.95 12.51
N LEU A 117 -9.69 13.14 11.50
CA LEU A 117 -8.65 12.56 10.63
C LEU A 117 -7.78 13.62 9.97
N LYS A 118 -8.37 14.73 9.51
CA LYS A 118 -7.63 15.82 8.86
C LYS A 118 -6.78 16.63 9.85
N SER A 119 -7.25 16.82 11.07
CA SER A 119 -6.60 17.69 12.07
C SER A 119 -5.52 16.99 12.91
N GLU A 120 -5.64 15.69 13.15
CA GLU A 120 -4.67 14.92 13.94
C GLU A 120 -3.26 14.98 13.35
N LYS A 121 -2.26 15.10 14.22
CA LYS A 121 -0.85 15.13 13.84
C LYS A 121 -0.08 14.18 14.74
N LEU A 122 0.69 13.29 14.13
CA LEU A 122 1.63 12.47 14.88
C LEU A 122 2.74 13.35 15.44
N LYS A 123 3.25 12.96 16.60
CA LYS A 123 4.49 13.50 17.15
C LYS A 123 5.63 12.58 16.72
N PRO A 124 6.69 13.11 16.11
CA PRO A 124 7.83 12.28 15.72
C PRO A 124 8.44 11.62 16.95
N TYR A 125 8.76 10.33 16.83
CA TYR A 125 9.43 9.60 17.89
C TYR A 125 10.94 9.68 17.69
N ASN A 126 11.62 10.41 18.58
CA ASN A 126 13.08 10.47 18.59
C ASN A 126 13.64 9.23 19.31
N LYS A 127 13.99 8.18 18.56
CA LYS A 127 14.86 7.13 19.07
C LYS A 127 16.25 7.71 19.31
N THR A 128 16.77 7.59 20.52
CA THR A 128 18.18 7.85 20.81
C THR A 128 19.01 6.63 20.38
N SER A 129 19.87 6.86 19.37
CA SER A 129 21.09 6.11 19.00
C SER A 129 21.03 4.87 18.09
N ASN A 130 21.97 4.88 17.13
CA ASN A 130 22.78 3.82 16.50
C ASN A 130 22.19 2.66 15.69
N ASP A 131 20.89 2.42 15.67
CA ASP A 131 20.35 1.44 14.72
C ASP A 131 20.11 2.09 13.35
N LEU A 132 20.74 1.53 12.31
CA LEU A 132 20.39 1.74 10.91
C LEU A 132 19.03 1.05 10.66
N GLU A 133 17.98 1.54 11.31
CA GLU A 133 16.63 1.05 11.12
C GLU A 133 16.14 1.50 9.74
N GLN A 134 15.58 0.58 8.98
CA GLN A 134 15.11 0.87 7.63
C GLN A 134 13.98 1.91 7.71
N ASN A 135 14.09 2.99 6.91
CA ASN A 135 13.05 4.01 6.85
C ASN A 135 11.80 3.45 6.16
N CYS A 136 10.85 2.99 6.97
CA CYS A 136 9.53 2.54 6.52
C CYS A 136 8.50 3.66 6.71
N PHE A 137 7.75 3.93 5.65
CA PHE A 137 6.77 4.98 5.54
C PHE A 137 5.39 4.39 5.26
N ILE A 138 4.39 5.02 5.85
CA ILE A 138 2.98 4.72 5.62
C ILE A 138 2.29 6.02 5.25
N ASP A 139 1.80 6.07 4.02
CA ASP A 139 1.02 7.20 3.53
C ASP A 139 -0.46 6.80 3.39
N TYR A 140 -1.32 7.77 3.64
CA TYR A 140 -2.75 7.68 3.41
C TYR A 140 -3.22 8.82 2.52
N LYS A 141 -4.09 8.49 1.58
CA LYS A 141 -4.85 9.48 0.79
C LYS A 141 -6.33 9.19 0.95
N PHE A 142 -7.08 10.20 1.38
CA PHE A 142 -8.51 10.09 1.63
C PHE A 142 -9.28 10.95 0.62
N VAL A 143 -10.38 10.40 0.11
CA VAL A 143 -11.42 11.11 -0.64
C VAL A 143 -12.77 10.80 -0.01
N ILE A 144 -13.28 11.76 0.76
CA ILE A 144 -14.49 11.59 1.58
C ILE A 144 -15.41 12.79 1.31
N SER A 145 -16.60 12.52 0.77
CA SER A 145 -17.58 13.56 0.41
C SER A 145 -16.98 14.65 -0.49
N GLY A 146 -16.13 14.27 -1.45
CA GLY A 146 -15.46 15.19 -2.37
C GLY A 146 -14.23 15.93 -1.82
N GLU A 147 -13.98 15.88 -0.50
CA GLU A 147 -12.75 16.45 0.07
C GLU A 147 -11.58 15.47 -0.05
N LYS A 148 -10.43 15.99 -0.48
CA LYS A 148 -9.17 15.24 -0.61
C LYS A 148 -8.18 15.69 0.45
N PHE A 149 -7.57 14.76 1.17
CA PHE A 149 -6.46 15.05 2.09
C PHE A 149 -5.53 13.86 2.26
N GLU A 150 -4.29 14.15 2.67
CA GLU A 150 -3.23 13.16 2.79
C GLU A 150 -2.61 13.18 4.20
N LYS A 151 -2.09 12.02 4.61
CA LYS A 151 -1.37 11.82 5.87
C LYS A 151 -0.18 10.92 5.62
N SER A 152 0.90 11.17 6.35
CA SER A 152 2.12 10.37 6.27
C SER A 152 2.71 10.23 7.66
N PHE A 153 3.29 9.08 7.94
CA PHE A 153 4.07 8.83 9.15
C PHE A 153 5.08 7.70 8.92
N LYS A 154 6.08 7.62 9.80
CA LYS A 154 7.02 6.50 9.79
C LYS A 154 6.53 5.40 10.70
N GLU A 155 6.83 4.15 10.35
CA GLU A 155 6.57 3.02 11.24
C GLU A 155 7.34 3.18 12.57
N SER A 156 8.53 3.78 12.53
CA SER A 156 9.32 4.11 13.72
C SER A 156 8.65 5.12 14.66
N ASP A 157 7.67 5.89 14.20
CA ASP A 157 6.88 6.79 15.05
C ASP A 157 5.82 6.03 15.89
N LEU A 158 5.64 4.75 15.60
CA LEU A 158 4.67 3.86 16.22
C LEU A 158 5.37 2.78 17.06
N ASP A 159 5.82 3.12 18.26
CA ASP A 159 6.10 2.07 19.24
C ASP A 159 4.81 1.65 19.95
N ARG A 160 4.22 0.55 19.46
CA ARG A 160 2.96 -0.01 19.97
C ARG A 160 3.09 -0.59 21.39
N ASN A 161 4.31 -0.85 21.85
CA ASN A 161 4.62 -1.41 23.16
C ASN A 161 5.26 -0.40 24.11
N ALA A 162 5.72 0.76 23.60
CA ALA A 162 6.35 1.77 24.43
C ALA A 162 5.38 2.38 25.45
N LYS A 163 5.92 2.57 26.65
CA LYS A 163 5.21 3.24 27.75
C LYS A 163 5.42 4.76 27.74
N ASP A 164 6.22 5.29 26.83
CA ASP A 164 6.51 6.72 26.76
C ASP A 164 5.28 7.54 26.33
N LYS A 165 5.31 8.83 26.67
CA LYS A 165 4.16 9.73 26.46
C LYS A 165 3.88 9.99 24.98
N THR A 166 4.90 10.01 24.13
CA THR A 166 4.78 10.27 22.69
C THR A 166 4.10 9.10 22.01
N SER A 167 4.58 7.88 22.25
CA SER A 167 3.98 6.67 21.70
C SER A 167 2.54 6.46 22.16
N LYS A 168 2.25 6.69 23.46
CA LYS A 168 0.87 6.66 23.99
C LYS A 168 -0.04 7.69 23.31
N TYR A 169 0.47 8.90 23.05
CA TYR A 169 -0.28 9.93 22.34
C TYR A 169 -0.57 9.50 20.90
N ASN A 170 0.45 9.04 20.15
CA ASN A 170 0.31 8.61 18.76
C ASN A 170 -0.66 7.43 18.64
N ASN A 171 -0.54 6.41 19.49
CA ASN A 171 -1.40 5.22 19.50
C ASN A 171 -2.88 5.55 19.84
N ALA A 172 -3.16 6.71 20.43
CA ALA A 172 -4.52 7.14 20.71
C ALA A 172 -5.23 7.81 19.50
N LEU A 173 -4.46 8.26 18.49
CA LEU A 173 -4.98 8.94 17.30
C LEU A 173 -5.86 8.02 16.47
N HIS A 174 -6.86 8.60 15.82
CA HIS A 174 -7.81 7.89 14.96
C HIS A 174 -7.13 7.25 13.75
N LEU A 175 -6.21 7.99 13.11
CA LEU A 175 -5.44 7.45 11.98
C LEU A 175 -4.66 6.18 12.36
N ILE A 176 -4.08 6.14 13.56
CA ILE A 176 -3.27 4.99 14.01
C ILE A 176 -4.14 3.79 14.37
N LYS A 177 -5.34 4.03 14.91
CA LYS A 177 -6.32 2.97 15.11
C LYS A 177 -6.78 2.36 13.78
N ILE A 178 -7.09 3.20 12.79
CA ILE A 178 -7.39 2.74 11.41
C ILE A 178 -6.24 1.89 10.87
N ASP A 179 -5.01 2.40 10.97
CA ASP A 179 -3.84 1.71 10.45
C ASP A 179 -3.61 0.36 11.10
N SER A 180 -3.76 0.28 12.43
CA SER A 180 -3.60 -0.97 13.16
C SER A 180 -4.59 -2.02 12.68
N GLU A 181 -5.86 -1.67 12.57
CA GLU A 181 -6.90 -2.61 12.15
C GLU A 181 -6.73 -3.03 10.69
N ILE A 182 -6.44 -2.08 9.79
CA ILE A 182 -6.14 -2.41 8.39
C ILE A 182 -4.95 -3.36 8.31
N SER A 183 -3.87 -3.07 9.04
CA SER A 183 -2.67 -3.90 9.04
C SER A 183 -2.93 -5.31 9.55
N GLU A 184 -3.78 -5.47 10.56
CA GLU A 184 -4.22 -6.79 11.05
C GLU A 184 -5.07 -7.52 10.02
N GLN A 185 -6.02 -6.84 9.38
CA GLN A 185 -6.83 -7.44 8.32
C GLN A 185 -5.98 -7.88 7.12
N LEU A 186 -5.02 -7.05 6.68
CA LEU A 186 -4.11 -7.40 5.59
C LEU A 186 -3.29 -8.65 5.90
N LYS A 187 -2.80 -8.82 7.13
CA LYS A 187 -2.11 -10.04 7.57
C LYS A 187 -3.02 -11.26 7.50
N VAL A 188 -4.29 -11.13 7.89
CA VAL A 188 -5.28 -12.20 7.79
C VAL A 188 -5.58 -12.54 6.31
N PHE A 189 -5.68 -11.54 5.44
CA PHE A 189 -5.91 -11.74 4.01
C PHE A 189 -4.74 -12.46 3.34
N GLU A 190 -3.51 -12.08 3.65
CA GLU A 190 -2.29 -12.74 3.17
C GLU A 190 -2.27 -14.21 3.64
N LYS A 191 -2.45 -14.46 4.95
CA LYS A 191 -2.46 -15.81 5.54
C LYS A 191 -3.52 -16.72 4.91
N ASN A 192 -4.67 -16.16 4.56
CA ASN A 192 -5.79 -16.89 3.97
C ASN A 192 -5.76 -16.95 2.44
N GLY A 193 -4.69 -16.46 1.78
CA GLY A 193 -4.54 -16.50 0.33
C GLY A 193 -5.59 -15.68 -0.42
N LYS A 194 -6.12 -14.60 0.18
CA LYS A 194 -7.15 -13.75 -0.45
C LYS A 194 -6.60 -12.89 -1.60
N PHE A 195 -5.30 -12.63 -1.61
CA PHE A 195 -4.66 -11.85 -2.67
C PHE A 195 -4.39 -12.71 -3.90
N ILE A 196 -5.32 -12.68 -4.84
CA ILE A 196 -5.21 -13.34 -6.14
C ILE A 196 -4.77 -12.30 -7.17
N ARG A 197 -3.64 -12.49 -7.85
CA ARG A 197 -3.17 -11.55 -8.89
C ARG A 197 -4.09 -11.55 -10.10
N GLU A 198 -4.30 -10.38 -10.70
CA GLU A 198 -4.92 -10.31 -12.01
C GLU A 198 -3.96 -10.87 -13.06
N LYS A 199 -4.46 -11.68 -13.99
CA LYS A 199 -3.65 -12.12 -15.12
C LYS A 199 -3.32 -10.90 -15.97
N LYS A 200 -2.06 -10.78 -16.40
CA LYS A 200 -1.69 -9.82 -17.45
C LYS A 200 -2.55 -10.15 -18.68
N LYS A 201 -3.33 -9.16 -19.14
CA LYS A 201 -4.09 -9.27 -20.40
C LYS A 201 -3.16 -9.15 -21.60
#